data_AF-A0A661AI23-F1
#
_entry.id   AF-A0A661AI23-F1
#
_cell.length_a   1.000
_cell.length_b   1.000
_cell.length_c   1.000
_cell.angle_alpha   90.00
_cell.angle_beta   90.00
_cell.angle_gamma   90.00
#
_symmetry.space_group_name_H-M   'P 1'
#
loop_
_entity.id
_entity.type
_entity.pdbx_description
1 polymer ?
#
loop_
_entity_poly.entity_id
_entity_poly.type
_entity_poly.pdbx_seq_one_letter_code
_entity_poly.pdbx_strand_id
1 'polypeptide(L)'
;MKRFKIKALSFGILAVFIATTLIVFPSCKKQEKVIKIGAILPLTGRTAFLGEGERNALLLAVEEINKEGINGKKIELIIEDSKG
;
A
#
# COMPACT_ATOMS: atom_id res chain seq x y z
N MET A 1 11.65 42.04 37.23
CA MET A 1 11.25 42.21 35.81
C MET A 1 12.10 41.43 34.79
N LYS A 2 13.44 41.38 34.90
CA LYS A 2 14.30 40.69 33.89
C LYS A 2 14.13 39.16 33.81
N ARG A 3 13.89 38.48 34.95
CA ARG A 3 13.71 37.02 35.03
C ARG A 3 12.44 36.50 34.37
N PHE A 4 11.41 37.34 34.27
CA PHE A 4 10.13 37.00 33.64
C PHE A 4 10.24 37.00 32.10
N LYS A 5 11.00 37.96 31.54
CA LYS A 5 11.32 38.01 30.11
C LYS A 5 12.19 36.83 29.66
N ILE A 6 13.10 36.35 30.51
CA ILE A 6 13.96 35.18 30.22
C ILE A 6 13.14 33.87 30.16
N LYS A 7 12.17 33.68 31.08
CA LYS A 7 11.27 32.51 31.06
C LYS A 7 10.29 32.52 29.87
N ALA A 8 9.81 33.70 29.46
CA ALA A 8 8.99 33.84 28.25
C ALA A 8 9.81 33.59 26.97
N LEU A 9 11.07 34.04 26.93
CA LEU A 9 11.99 33.79 25.81
C LEU A 9 12.34 32.30 25.69
N SER A 10 12.58 31.60 26.82
CA SER A 10 12.85 30.15 26.81
C SER A 10 11.64 29.32 26.37
N PHE A 11 10.42 29.75 26.72
CA PHE A 11 9.19 29.09 26.30
C PHE A 11 8.92 29.27 24.79
N GLY A 12 9.24 30.45 24.25
CA GLY A 12 9.19 30.70 22.81
C GLY A 12 10.18 29.85 22.00
N ILE A 13 11.42 29.70 22.50
CA ILE A 13 12.43 28.85 21.85
C ILE A 13 12.01 27.37 21.88
N LEU A 14 11.41 26.91 22.98
CA LEU A 14 10.91 25.53 23.10
C LEU A 14 9.73 25.26 22.15
N ALA A 15 8.81 26.21 22.01
CA ALA A 15 7.69 26.11 21.07
C ALA A 15 8.15 26.06 19.60
N VAL A 16 9.18 26.85 19.26
CA VAL A 16 9.79 26.82 17.92
C VAL A 16 10.51 25.50 17.66
N PHE A 17 11.17 24.91 18.66
CA PHE A 17 11.85 23.61 18.53
C PHE A 17 10.88 22.43 18.34
N ILE A 18 9.72 22.48 18.99
CA ILE A 18 8.65 21.49 18.82
C ILE A 18 8.00 21.65 17.44
N ALA A 19 7.76 22.90 17.00
CA ALA A 19 7.21 23.16 15.67
C ALA A 19 8.15 22.71 14.54
N THR A 20 9.47 22.86 14.69
CA THR A 20 10.45 22.39 13.68
C THR A 20 10.61 20.87 13.67
N THR A 21 10.51 20.18 14.80
CA THR A 21 10.59 18.71 14.82
C THR A 21 9.38 18.03 14.16
N LEU A 22 8.20 18.64 14.19
CA LEU A 22 7.00 18.16 13.48
C LEU A 22 7.08 18.30 11.96
N ILE A 23 7.86 19.25 11.43
CA ILE A 23 8.00 19.49 9.98
C ILE A 23 9.09 18.59 9.37
N VAL A 24 10.11 18.20 10.15
CA VAL A 24 11.32 17.51 9.66
C VAL A 24 11.22 15.98 9.69
N PHE A 25 10.18 15.41 10.31
CA PHE A 25 9.89 13.98 10.18
C PHE A 25 8.84 13.76 9.08
N PRO A 26 9.22 13.62 7.79
CA PRO A 26 8.31 13.08 6.82
C PRO A 26 8.02 11.65 7.28
N SER A 27 6.76 11.45 7.70
CA SER A 27 6.24 10.14 8.05
C SER A 27 6.71 9.13 7.00
N CYS A 28 7.44 8.12 7.45
CA CYS A 28 7.89 7.01 6.62
C CYS A 28 6.63 6.26 6.18
N LYS A 29 5.99 6.73 5.09
CA LYS A 29 4.92 6.01 4.43
C LYS A 29 5.54 4.71 3.96
N LYS A 30 5.27 3.62 4.67
CA LYS A 30 5.53 2.27 4.18
C LYS A 30 4.86 2.21 2.82
N GLN A 31 5.67 2.24 1.77
CA GLN A 31 5.19 1.98 0.42
C GLN A 31 4.68 0.55 0.46
N GLU A 32 3.36 0.36 0.39
CA GLU A 32 2.78 -0.97 0.19
C GLU A 32 3.36 -1.48 -1.13
N LYS A 33 4.37 -2.35 -1.04
CA LYS A 33 5.00 -2.94 -2.20
C LYS A 33 4.03 -4.04 -2.66
N VAL A 34 3.36 -3.82 -3.78
CA VAL A 34 2.45 -4.78 -4.39
C VAL A 34 3.21 -5.66 -5.38
N ILE A 35 2.86 -6.94 -5.49
CA ILE A 35 3.36 -7.88 -6.50
C ILE A 35 2.30 -7.96 -7.60
N LYS A 36 2.62 -7.47 -8.80
CA LYS A 36 1.72 -7.55 -9.95
C LYS A 36 1.90 -8.88 -10.67
N ILE A 37 0.82 -9.61 -10.88
CA ILE A 37 0.80 -10.89 -11.61
C ILE A 37 -0.22 -10.77 -12.73
N GLY A 38 0.21 -11.01 -13.97
CA GLY A 38 -0.67 -11.09 -15.13
C GLY A 38 -1.10 -12.54 -15.39
N ALA A 39 -2.38 -12.75 -15.66
CA ALA A 39 -2.96 -14.02 -16.11
C ALA A 39 -3.70 -13.80 -17.44
N ILE A 40 -3.29 -14.53 -18.47
CA ILE A 40 -3.96 -14.52 -19.78
C ILE A 40 -4.82 -15.77 -19.85
N LEU A 41 -6.14 -15.61 -19.90
CA LEU A 41 -7.11 -16.71 -19.83
C LEU A 41 -8.05 -16.68 -21.03
N PRO A 42 -8.57 -17.82 -21.52
CA PRO A 42 -9.61 -17.84 -22.53
C PRO A 42 -10.96 -17.50 -21.87
N LEU A 43 -11.28 -16.20 -21.75
CA LEU A 43 -12.54 -15.76 -21.14
C LEU A 43 -13.65 -15.61 -22.16
N THR A 44 -13.29 -15.45 -23.44
CA THR A 44 -14.22 -15.48 -24.56
C THR A 44 -13.79 -16.52 -25.60
N GLY A 45 -14.71 -16.83 -26.52
CA GLY A 45 -14.49 -17.77 -27.62
C GLY A 45 -14.86 -19.23 -27.30
N ARG A 46 -14.31 -20.19 -28.05
CA ARG A 46 -14.76 -21.60 -28.02
C ARG A 46 -14.36 -22.34 -26.75
N THR A 47 -13.33 -21.85 -26.08
CA THR A 47 -12.75 -22.44 -24.86
C THR A 47 -13.06 -21.63 -23.60
N ALA A 48 -14.00 -20.66 -23.67
CA ALA A 48 -14.40 -19.79 -22.56
C ALA A 48 -14.77 -20.54 -21.26
N PHE A 49 -15.41 -21.70 -21.42
CA PHE A 49 -15.84 -22.53 -20.28
C PHE A 49 -14.68 -23.02 -19.41
N LEU A 50 -13.45 -23.09 -19.95
CA LEU A 50 -12.24 -23.42 -19.19
C LEU A 50 -11.74 -22.20 -18.41
N GLY A 51 -11.68 -21.03 -19.07
CA GLY A 51 -11.12 -19.81 -18.47
C GLY A 51 -11.95 -19.22 -17.34
N GLU A 52 -13.28 -19.42 -17.33
CA GLU A 52 -14.11 -19.00 -16.19
C GLU A 52 -13.72 -19.72 -14.89
N GLY A 53 -13.49 -21.04 -14.98
CA GLY A 53 -13.04 -21.85 -13.84
C GLY A 53 -11.66 -21.40 -13.34
N GLU A 54 -10.73 -21.19 -14.27
CA GLU A 54 -9.37 -20.70 -13.96
C GLU A 54 -9.40 -19.32 -13.31
N ARG A 55 -10.22 -18.38 -13.82
CA ARG A 55 -10.40 -17.05 -13.24
C ARG A 55 -10.85 -17.12 -11.79
N ASN A 56 -11.87 -17.93 -11.51
CA ASN A 56 -12.43 -18.03 -10.17
C ASN A 56 -11.43 -18.69 -9.20
N ALA A 57 -10.69 -19.70 -9.66
CA ALA A 57 -9.64 -20.34 -8.88
C ALA A 57 -8.50 -19.36 -8.55
N LEU A 58 -8.06 -18.55 -9.52
CA LEU A 58 -7.02 -17.54 -9.31
C LEU A 58 -7.46 -16.44 -8.35
N LEU A 59 -8.71 -15.97 -8.44
CA LEU A 59 -9.26 -14.99 -7.52
C LEU A 59 -9.28 -15.51 -6.08
N LEU A 60 -9.74 -16.75 -5.88
CA LEU A 60 -9.74 -17.39 -4.56
C LEU A 60 -8.33 -17.54 -3.99
N ALA A 61 -7.39 -18.03 -4.80
CA ALA A 61 -6.00 -18.19 -4.39
C ALA A 61 -5.36 -16.85 -3.99
N VAL A 62 -5.60 -15.79 -4.78
CA VAL A 62 -5.08 -14.45 -4.47
C VAL A 62 -5.73 -13.88 -3.21
N GLU A 63 -7.02 -14.09 -3.00
CA GLU A 63 -7.71 -13.71 -1.77
C GLU A 63 -7.08 -14.38 -0.54
N GLU A 64 -6.85 -15.70 -0.61
CA GLU A 64 -6.23 -16.46 0.48
C GLU A 64 -4.79 -16.01 0.75
N ILE A 65 -3.97 -15.88 -0.29
CA ILE A 65 -2.57 -15.44 -0.16
C ILE A 65 -2.51 -14.03 0.42
N ASN A 66 -3.40 -13.13 0.03
CA ASN A 66 -3.40 -11.74 0.49
C ASN A 66 -3.83 -11.57 1.95
N LYS A 67 -4.35 -12.61 2.62
CA LYS A 67 -4.62 -12.58 4.07
C LYS A 67 -3.31 -12.42 4.86
N GLU A 68 -2.25 -13.11 4.44
CA GLU A 68 -0.93 -13.06 5.08
C GLU A 68 0.08 -12.23 4.26
N GLY A 69 -0.10 -12.19 2.94
CA GLY A 69 0.80 -11.57 1.99
C GLY A 69 2.12 -12.34 1.82
N ILE A 70 2.84 -12.07 0.74
CA ILE A 70 4.16 -12.66 0.47
C ILE A 70 5.21 -11.65 0.90
N ASN A 71 5.97 -11.94 1.95
CA ASN A 71 7.00 -11.04 2.49
C ASN A 71 6.46 -9.62 2.78
N GLY A 72 5.24 -9.53 3.33
CA GLY A 72 4.57 -8.27 3.62
C GLY A 72 4.06 -7.52 2.38
N LYS A 73 3.96 -8.20 1.24
CA LYS A 73 3.44 -7.66 -0.03
C LYS A 73 2.14 -8.36 -0.42
N LYS A 74 1.17 -7.59 -0.91
CA LYS A 74 -0.05 -8.14 -1.50
C LYS A 74 0.13 -8.38 -3.00
N ILE A 75 -0.59 -9.36 -3.53
CA ILE A 75 -0.72 -9.62 -4.95
C ILE A 75 -1.83 -8.74 -5.53
N GLU A 76 -1.53 -8.09 -6.66
CA GLU A 76 -2.49 -7.48 -7.58
C GLU A 76 -2.54 -8.39 -8.82
N LEU A 77 -3.67 -9.08 -8.98
CA LEU A 77 -3.91 -9.94 -10.12
C LEU A 77 -4.53 -9.12 -11.25
N ILE A 78 -3.91 -9.17 -12.42
CA ILE A 78 -4.37 -8.55 -13.65
C ILE A 78 -4.77 -9.69 -14.59
N ILE A 79 -6.03 -9.73 -14.99
CA ILE A 79 -6.55 -10.78 -15.87
C ILE A 79 -6.89 -10.18 -17.22
N GLU A 80 -6.35 -10.77 -18.28
CA GLU A 80 -6.61 -10.39 -19.66
C GLU A 80 -7.15 -11.58 -20.45
N ASP A 81 -7.99 -11.30 -21.44
CA ASP A 81 -8.64 -12.31 -22.27
C ASP A 81 -7.81 -12.66 -23.52
N SER A 82 -7.53 -13.94 -23.72
CA SER A 82 -6.84 -14.46 -24.92
C SER A 82 -7.76 -14.62 -26.13
N LYS A 83 -9.10 -14.55 -25.94
CA LYS A 83 -10.13 -14.76 -26.98
C LYS A 83 -10.10 -16.14 -27.64
N GLY A 84 -9.80 -17.17 -26.85
CA GLY A 84 -9.56 -18.57 -27.23
C GLY A 84 -10.49 -19.19 -28.28
#